data_AF-A0A1A8JWH3-F1
#
_entry.id   AF-A0A1A8JWH3-F1
#
_cell.length_a   1.000
_cell.length_b   1.000
_cell.length_c   1.000
_cell.angle_alpha   90.00
_cell.angle_beta   90.00
_cell.angle_gamma   90.00
#
_symmetry.space_group_name_H-M   'P 1'
#
loop_
_entity.id
_entity.type
_entity.pdbx_description
1 polymer ?
#
loop_
_entity_poly.entity_id
_entity_poly.type
_entity_poly.pdbx_seq_one_letter_code
_entity_poly.pdbx_strand_id
1 'polypeptide(L)' 'GLFLNSAPEQLCATNKVALLIGNLSYQNHPQLKAPMVDVYDLSNLLQQLNFKVVSLLDLTESEMRNA' A
#
# COMPACT_ATOMS: atom_id res chain seq x y z
N GLY A 1 -13.69 47.12 -2.10
CA GLY A 1 -13.27 45.91 -2.81
C GLY A 1 -12.23 45.20 -1.97
N LEU A 2 -12.44 43.90 -1.73
CA LEU A 2 -11.44 42.85 -1.44
C LEU A 2 -12.20 41.67 -0.81
N PHE A 3 -12.75 40.82 -1.67
CA PHE A 3 -13.13 39.47 -1.25
C PHE A 3 -11.82 38.71 -1.05
N LEU A 4 -11.49 38.41 0.20
CA LEU A 4 -10.44 37.46 0.53
C LEU A 4 -10.96 36.08 0.11
N ASN A 5 -10.54 35.63 -1.07
CA ASN A 5 -10.66 34.23 -1.47
C ASN A 5 -9.84 33.42 -0.47
N SER A 6 -10.50 32.81 0.52
CA SER A 6 -9.89 31.78 1.34
C SER A 6 -9.56 30.60 0.43
N ALA A 7 -8.28 30.38 0.16
CA ALA A 7 -7.82 29.16 -0.48
C ALA A 7 -8.32 27.96 0.35
N PRO A 8 -8.76 26.86 -0.29
CA PRO A 8 -9.19 25.68 0.45
C PRO A 8 -8.05 25.22 1.36
N GLU A 9 -8.35 24.98 2.64
CA GLU A 9 -7.39 24.42 3.58
C GLU A 9 -6.82 23.13 3.00
N GLN A 10 -5.51 23.14 2.73
CA GLN A 10 -4.83 21.99 2.17
C GLN A 10 -4.75 20.89 3.23
N LEU A 11 -5.48 19.80 3.00
CA LEU A 11 -5.41 18.62 3.86
C LEU A 11 -4.01 17.99 3.74
N CYS A 12 -3.31 17.92 4.87
CA CYS A 12 -1.97 17.34 4.97
C CYS A 12 -2.00 16.10 5.89
N ALA A 13 -1.47 14.98 5.41
CA ALA A 13 -1.28 13.80 6.24
C ALA A 13 -0.01 13.95 7.10
N THR A 14 -0.11 13.67 8.41
CA THR A 14 1.05 13.68 9.32
C THR A 14 2.09 12.62 8.93
N ASN A 15 1.64 11.47 8.43
CA ASN A 15 2.51 10.39 7.95
C ASN A 15 1.75 9.55 6.91
N LYS A 16 2.49 8.92 6.00
CA LYS A 16 1.93 8.02 4.98
C LYS A 16 2.64 6.68 5.06
N VAL A 17 1.92 5.64 5.46
CA VAL A 17 2.43 4.28 5.63
C VAL A 17 1.50 3.32 4.89
N ALA A 18 2.06 2.30 4.25
CA ALA A 18 1.30 1.27 3.56
C ALA A 18 1.94 -0.10 3.80
N LEU A 19 1.08 -1.08 4.06
CA LEU A 19 1.43 -2.50 4.12
C LEU A 19 0.77 -3.20 2.92
N LEU A 20 1.57 -3.85 2.08
CA LEU A 20 1.10 -4.63 0.94
C LEU A 20 1.44 -6.09 1.19
N ILE A 21 0.45 -6.98 1.03
CA ILE A 21 0.62 -8.43 1.17
C ILE A 21 0.12 -9.08 -0.12
N GLY A 22 0.99 -9.82 -0.80
CA GLY A 22 0.65 -10.59 -1.99
C GLY A 22 0.86 -12.08 -1.73
N ASN A 23 -0.22 -12.84 -1.59
CA ASN A 23 -0.15 -14.30 -1.45
C ASN A 23 -0.39 -14.97 -2.81
N LEU A 24 0.58 -15.74 -3.26
CA LEU A 24 0.62 -16.47 -4.51
C LEU A 24 0.45 -17.98 -4.28
N SER A 25 1.23 -18.53 -3.34
CA SER A 25 1.53 -19.95 -3.22
C SER A 25 0.67 -20.63 -2.15
N TYR A 26 -0.64 -20.63 -2.34
CA TYR A 26 -1.56 -21.28 -1.40
C TYR A 26 -1.38 -22.80 -1.41
N GLN A 27 -1.25 -23.40 -0.22
CA GLN A 27 -1.00 -24.85 -0.08
C GLN A 27 -2.17 -25.71 -0.59
N ASN A 28 -3.42 -25.27 -0.33
CA ASN A 28 -4.64 -26.04 -0.62
C ASN A 28 -5.49 -25.41 -1.75
N HIS A 29 -4.96 -24.42 -2.44
CA HIS A 29 -5.66 -23.70 -3.52
C HIS A 29 -4.73 -23.46 -4.70
N PRO A 30 -5.27 -23.22 -5.91
CA PRO A 30 -4.45 -22.89 -7.08
C PRO A 30 -3.54 -21.69 -6.84
N GLN A 31 -2.31 -21.78 -7.35
CA GLN A 31 -1.34 -20.69 -7.27
C GLN A 31 -1.80 -19.49 -8.11
N LEU A 32 -1.67 -18.30 -7.54
CA LEU A 32 -1.92 -17.04 -8.24
C LEU A 32 -0.62 -16.51 -8.84
N LYS A 33 -0.68 -15.97 -10.07
CA LYS A 33 0.51 -15.46 -10.79
C LYS A 33 0.66 -13.93 -10.72
N ALA A 34 -0.45 -13.21 -10.55
CA ALA A 34 -0.48 -11.74 -10.56
C ALA A 34 0.07 -11.07 -9.29
N PRO A 35 -0.16 -11.57 -8.05
CA PRO A 35 0.09 -10.78 -6.83
C PRO A 35 1.53 -10.29 -6.66
N MET A 36 2.54 -10.99 -7.19
CA MET A 36 3.93 -10.52 -7.14
C MET A 36 4.12 -9.24 -7.95
N VAL A 37 3.59 -9.19 -9.18
CA VAL A 37 3.69 -8.02 -10.05
C VAL A 37 2.85 -6.88 -9.49
N ASP A 38 1.63 -7.16 -9.04
CA ASP A 38 0.73 -6.15 -8.48
C ASP A 38 1.32 -5.48 -7.24
N VAL A 39 1.93 -6.27 -6.32
CA VAL A 39 2.59 -5.74 -5.13
C VAL A 39 3.80 -4.89 -5.50
N TYR A 40 4.59 -5.31 -6.49
CA TYR A 40 5.75 -4.55 -6.96
C TYR A 40 5.33 -3.19 -7.55
N ASP A 41 4.40 -3.19 -8.50
CA ASP A 41 3.95 -1.98 -9.18
C ASP A 41 3.28 -1.01 -8.21
N LEU A 42 2.42 -1.51 -7.32
CA LEU A 42 1.75 -0.66 -6.34
C LEU A 42 2.72 -0.12 -5.28
N SER A 43 3.72 -0.91 -4.86
CA SER A 43 4.76 -0.45 -3.93
C SER A 43 5.53 0.74 -4.53
N ASN A 44 5.92 0.64 -5.80
CA ASN A 44 6.60 1.72 -6.51
C ASN A 44 5.73 3.00 -6.60
N LEU A 45 4.45 2.86 -6.95
CA LEU A 45 3.53 4.00 -7.02
C LEU A 45 3.36 4.67 -5.65
N LEU A 46 3.21 3.88 -4.58
CA LEU A 46 3.06 4.42 -3.23
C LEU A 46 4.34 5.10 -2.73
N GLN A 47 5.51 4.56 -3.06
CA GLN A 47 6.80 5.20 -2.75
C GLN A 47 6.95 6.55 -3.48
N GLN A 48 6.53 6.66 -4.75
CA GLN A 48 6.50 7.94 -5.48
C GLN A 48 5.56 8.96 -4.82
N LEU A 49 4.50 8.48 -4.18
CA LEU A 49 3.60 9.28 -3.36
C LEU A 49 4.13 9.51 -1.94
N ASN A 50 5.40 9.25 -1.66
CA ASN A 50 6.05 9.42 -0.35
C ASN A 50 5.40 8.61 0.78
N PHE A 51 4.87 7.42 0.50
CA PHE A 51 4.54 6.44 1.53
C PHE A 51 5.81 5.69 1.98
N LYS A 52 5.87 5.37 3.28
CA LYS A 52 6.75 4.32 3.79
C LYS A 52 6.05 2.99 3.57
N VAL A 53 6.58 2.18 2.66
CA VAL A 53 5.93 0.96 2.20
C VAL A 53 6.64 -0.26 2.76
N VAL A 54 5.87 -1.18 3.34
CA VAL A 54 6.30 -2.56 3.66
C VAL A 54 5.56 -3.49 2.69
N SER A 55 6.29 -4.33 1.98
CA SER A 55 5.75 -5.27 1.02
C SER A 55 6.16 -6.69 1.38
N LEU A 56 5.18 -7.57 1.55
CA LEU A 56 5.37 -8.96 1.98
C LEU A 56 4.71 -9.89 0.97
N LEU A 57 5.30 -11.07 0.76
CA LEU A 57 4.76 -12.10 -0.12
C LEU A 57 4.61 -13.41 0.64
N ASP A 58 3.59 -14.19 0.26
CA ASP A 58 3.36 -15.56 0.73
C ASP A 58 3.40 -15.72 2.26
N LEU A 59 2.57 -14.97 2.95
CA LEU A 59 2.41 -15.06 4.41
C LEU A 59 1.41 -16.15 4.81
N THR A 60 1.75 -16.86 5.88
CA THR A 60 0.82 -17.66 6.67
C THR A 60 -0.16 -16.77 7.46
N GLU A 61 -1.24 -17.35 7.99
CA GLU A 61 -2.19 -16.61 8.83
C GLU A 61 -1.50 -15.95 10.04
N SER A 62 -0.57 -16.64 10.70
CA SER A 62 0.13 -16.09 11.87
C SER A 62 1.02 -14.92 11.47
N GLU A 63 1.70 -14.99 10.33
CA GLU A 63 2.55 -13.89 9.85
C GLU A 63 1.69 -12.69 9.46
N MET A 64 0.54 -12.90 8.80
CA MET A 64 -0.40 -11.82 8.49
C MET A 64 -0.92 -11.11 9.75
N ARG A 65 -1.14 -11.84 10.84
CA ARG A 65 -1.58 -11.25 12.14
C ARG A 65 -0.49 -10.43 12.83
N ASN A 66 0.78 -10.70 12.51
CA ASN A 66 1.94 -10.03 13.09
C ASN A 66 2.47 -8.88 12.22
N ALA A 67 1.97 -8.74 10.99
CA ALA A 67 2.43 -7.78 9.99
C ALA A 67 2.01 -6.34 10.29
#